data_AF-A0A348N8C3-F1
#
_entry.id   AF-A0A348N8C3-F1
#
_cell.length_a   1.000
_cell.length_b   1.000
_cell.length_c   1.000
_cell.angle_alpha   90.00
_cell.angle_beta   90.00
_cell.angle_gamma   90.00
#
_symmetry.space_group_name_H-M   'P 1'
#
loop_
_entity.id
_entity.type
_entity.pdbx_description
1 polymer ?
#
loop_
_entity_poly.entity_id
_entity_poly.type
_entity_poly.pdbx_seq_one_letter_code
_entity_poly.pdbx_strand_id
1 'polypeptide(L)'
;EKKAAKAAAKAEKAKQEKKPGKLATFLQSDKSNKIPVKVLVVFVLLVGTLVALLIIGSNIFSKRSAISEAKSLYSQGNYIDAYNSLAGISSLSEEDTEIMNKARLLADLQNKKKEYDTFMAKKDYMNAFDALVVGVGRYNENYEKAKEYGITAEYDGVESMIAGQLKDQFGTTKEEAAKLYEIKGRTKYTVAISDKLKALGMEGNGSNN
;
A
#
# COMPACT_ATOMS: atom_id res chain seq x y z
N GLU A 1 23.95 98.47 5.03
CA GLU A 1 25.03 97.55 5.48
C GLU A 1 24.40 96.29 6.07
N LYS A 2 24.70 95.04 5.67
CA LYS A 2 25.89 94.20 5.96
C LYS A 2 26.26 94.10 7.46
N LYS A 3 26.06 92.88 8.00
CA LYS A 3 26.67 92.28 9.22
C LYS A 3 26.13 92.73 10.59
N ALA A 4 24.97 92.17 10.98
CA ALA A 4 24.73 91.71 12.35
C ALA A 4 23.74 90.53 12.46
N ALA A 5 23.19 90.04 11.33
CA ALA A 5 22.24 88.93 11.26
C ALA A 5 22.91 87.53 11.34
N LYS A 6 23.86 87.32 12.28
CA LYS A 6 24.59 86.04 12.38
C LYS A 6 24.89 85.55 13.80
N ALA A 7 24.10 85.99 14.79
CA ALA A 7 24.22 85.55 16.19
C ALA A 7 22.99 84.80 16.75
N ALA A 8 21.92 84.60 15.96
CA ALA A 8 20.64 84.09 16.48
C ALA A 8 20.19 82.71 15.92
N ALA A 9 21.05 81.92 15.26
CA ALA A 9 20.60 80.70 14.57
C ALA A 9 21.47 79.44 14.73
N LYS A 10 22.35 79.35 15.75
CA LYS A 10 23.24 78.18 15.90
C LYS A 10 23.56 77.76 17.34
N ALA A 11 22.60 77.92 18.25
CA ALA A 11 22.71 77.45 19.65
C ALA A 11 21.67 76.35 19.99
N GLU A 12 21.10 75.67 18.99
CA GLU A 12 20.08 74.63 19.19
C GLU A 12 20.51 73.24 18.67
N LYS A 13 21.82 73.02 18.52
CA LYS A 13 22.37 71.68 18.29
C LYS A 13 23.64 71.47 19.12
N ALA A 14 23.64 70.34 19.81
CA ALA A 14 24.77 69.64 20.44
C ALA A 14 25.00 69.88 21.94
N LYS A 15 24.61 68.83 22.69
CA LYS A 15 25.18 68.25 23.93
C LYS A 15 24.11 68.17 25.02
N GLN A 16 23.22 67.18 24.99
CA GLN A 16 23.50 65.79 25.36
C GLN A 16 24.12 65.70 26.76
N GLU A 17 23.29 65.79 27.79
CA GLU A 17 23.57 65.10 29.04
C GLU A 17 22.31 64.35 29.51
N LYS A 18 22.58 63.08 29.81
CA LYS A 18 21.64 61.99 29.93
C LYS A 18 20.89 62.09 31.25
N LYS A 19 19.56 62.12 31.19
CA LYS A 19 18.75 61.33 32.12
C LYS A 19 17.73 60.54 31.29
N PRO A 20 17.89 59.21 31.14
CA PRO A 20 16.90 58.40 30.47
C PRO A 20 15.60 58.49 31.27
N GLY A 21 14.66 59.27 30.77
CA GLY A 21 13.31 59.35 31.30
C GLY A 21 12.67 57.98 31.15
N LYS A 22 12.34 57.36 32.29
CA LYS A 22 11.20 56.45 32.50
C LYS A 22 10.88 55.42 31.40
N LEU A 23 11.87 54.99 30.62
CA LEU A 23 11.79 53.82 29.75
C LEU A 23 12.21 52.53 30.49
N ALA A 24 12.35 52.61 31.81
CA ALA A 24 12.56 51.47 32.69
C ALA A 24 11.25 50.83 33.16
N THR A 25 10.08 51.32 32.75
CA THR A 25 8.78 50.92 33.33
C THR A 25 7.89 50.12 32.38
N PHE A 26 8.38 49.71 31.21
CA PHE A 26 7.67 48.78 30.32
C PHE A 26 8.40 47.46 30.04
N LEU A 27 9.54 47.22 30.69
CA LEU A 27 9.80 45.86 31.15
C LEU A 27 8.81 45.65 32.31
N GLN A 28 7.55 45.39 31.96
CA GLN A 28 6.66 44.68 32.86
C GLN A 28 7.49 43.47 33.30
N SER A 29 7.97 43.52 34.54
CA SER A 29 8.50 42.35 35.22
C SER A 29 7.44 41.29 34.98
N ASP A 30 7.78 40.29 34.17
CA ASP A 30 6.96 39.11 34.02
C ASP A 30 6.85 38.51 35.42
N LYS A 31 5.74 38.86 36.09
CA LYS A 31 5.33 38.30 37.37
C LYS A 31 4.52 37.02 37.13
N SER A 32 4.69 36.37 35.98
CA SER A 32 4.37 34.96 35.89
C SER A 32 5.26 34.23 36.89
N ASN A 33 4.64 33.63 37.90
CA ASN A 33 5.33 32.70 38.78
C ASN A 33 5.97 31.63 37.88
N LYS A 34 7.30 31.68 37.75
CA LYS A 34 8.04 30.69 36.97
C LYS A 34 7.63 29.32 37.49
N ILE A 35 7.02 28.52 36.62
CA ILE A 35 6.56 27.18 36.98
C ILE A 35 7.78 26.43 37.55
N PRO A 36 7.69 25.85 38.75
CA PRO A 36 8.83 25.17 39.34
C PRO A 36 9.32 24.09 38.38
N VAL A 37 10.63 24.06 38.10
CA VAL A 37 11.22 23.11 37.13
C VAL A 37 10.83 21.66 37.45
N LYS A 38 10.68 21.32 38.75
CA LYS A 38 10.18 20.01 39.20
C LYS A 38 8.76 19.70 38.72
N VAL A 39 7.85 20.68 38.74
CA VAL A 39 6.47 20.55 38.25
C VAL A 39 6.48 20.39 36.73
N LEU A 40 7.31 21.16 36.03
CA LEU A 40 7.47 21.04 34.57
C LEU A 40 7.99 19.65 34.17
N VAL A 41 9.00 19.12 34.88
CA VAL A 41 9.55 17.78 34.63
C VAL A 41 8.49 16.70 34.83
N VAL A 42 7.71 16.76 35.91
CA VAL A 42 6.61 15.81 36.16
C VAL A 42 5.57 15.89 35.04
N PHE A 43 5.21 17.10 34.60
CA PHE A 43 4.23 17.29 33.53
C PHE A 43 4.75 16.75 32.19
N VAL A 44 6.02 17.01 31.84
CA VAL A 44 6.65 16.47 30.62
C VAL A 44 6.73 14.94 30.67
N LEU A 45 7.04 14.35 31.82
CA LEU A 45 7.03 12.89 31.98
C LEU A 45 5.62 12.29 31.80
N LEU A 46 4.59 12.98 32.31
CA LEU A 46 3.19 12.56 32.19
C LEU A 46 2.71 12.65 30.73
N VAL A 47 3.02 13.74 30.04
CA VAL A 47 2.71 13.88 28.60
C VAL A 47 3.49 12.86 27.77
N GLY A 48 4.78 12.65 28.08
CA GLY A 48 5.61 11.66 27.39
C GLY A 48 5.10 10.23 27.55
N THR A 49 4.65 9.86 28.76
CA THR A 49 4.03 8.54 29.01
C THR A 49 2.68 8.39 28.32
N LEU A 50 1.85 9.44 28.29
CA LEU A 50 0.58 9.42 27.56
C LEU A 50 0.80 9.25 26.04
N VAL A 51 1.74 10.00 25.46
CA VAL A 51 2.08 9.87 24.03
C VAL A 51 2.62 8.47 23.72
N ALA A 52 3.50 7.92 24.57
CA ALA A 52 3.99 6.56 24.42
C ALA A 52 2.84 5.52 24.45
N LEU A 53 1.88 5.67 25.36
CA LEU A 53 0.68 4.82 25.42
C LEU A 53 -0.17 4.92 24.16
N LEU A 54 -0.38 6.13 23.63
CA LEU A 54 -1.12 6.33 22.38
C LEU A 54 -0.44 5.65 21.19
N ILE A 55 0.89 5.74 21.09
CA ILE A 55 1.66 5.07 20.03
C ILE A 55 1.56 3.55 20.17
N ILE A 56 1.76 2.99 21.37
CA ILE A 56 1.68 1.55 21.61
C ILE A 56 0.25 1.04 21.35
N GLY A 57 -0.76 1.74 21.88
CA GLY A 57 -2.17 1.39 21.72
C GLY A 57 -2.61 1.40 20.25
N SER A 58 -2.21 2.42 19.49
CA SER A 58 -2.52 2.52 18.06
C SER A 58 -1.92 1.36 17.25
N ASN A 59 -0.67 0.97 17.55
CA ASN A 59 0.00 -0.14 16.87
C ASN A 59 -0.65 -1.50 17.18
N ILE A 60 -1.09 -1.74 18.42
CA ILE A 60 -1.72 -3.01 18.81
C ILE A 60 -3.15 -3.10 18.24
N PHE A 61 -3.92 -2.02 18.33
CA PHE A 61 -5.29 -1.97 17.83
C PHE A 61 -5.35 -2.14 16.31
N SER A 62 -4.44 -1.47 15.58
CA SER A 62 -4.32 -1.61 14.13
C SER A 62 -4.00 -3.05 13.72
N LYS A 63 -3.06 -3.74 14.40
CA LYS A 63 -2.73 -5.14 14.11
C LYS A 63 -3.92 -6.08 14.31
N ARG A 64 -4.63 -5.95 15.43
CA ARG A 64 -5.82 -6.79 15.71
C ARG A 64 -6.93 -6.56 14.68
N SER A 65 -7.13 -5.30 14.27
CA SER A 65 -8.09 -4.97 13.21
C SER A 65 -7.70 -5.62 11.89
N ALA A 66 -6.43 -5.50 11.46
CA ALA A 66 -5.95 -6.07 10.21
C ALA A 66 -6.06 -7.60 10.18
N ILE A 67 -5.74 -8.29 11.28
CA ILE A 67 -5.90 -9.75 11.38
C ILE A 67 -7.38 -10.14 11.30
N SER A 68 -8.26 -9.44 12.02
CA SER A 68 -9.70 -9.71 11.97
C SER A 68 -10.28 -9.49 10.57
N GLU A 69 -9.85 -8.43 9.90
CA GLU A 69 -10.23 -8.11 8.53
C GLU A 69 -9.74 -9.19 7.56
N ALA A 70 -8.48 -9.63 7.69
CA ALA A 70 -7.92 -10.69 6.88
C ALA A 70 -8.70 -12.01 7.00
N LYS A 71 -9.06 -12.42 8.22
CA LYS A 71 -9.88 -13.63 8.45
C LYS A 71 -11.25 -13.50 7.79
N SER A 72 -11.88 -12.33 7.92
CA SER A 72 -13.17 -12.04 7.27
C SER A 72 -13.08 -12.08 5.75
N LEU A 73 -12.08 -11.42 5.16
CA LEU A 73 -11.81 -11.42 3.72
C LEU A 73 -11.53 -12.84 3.20
N TYR A 74 -10.74 -13.61 3.95
CA TYR A 74 -10.44 -15.01 3.64
C TYR A 74 -11.72 -15.85 3.58
N SER A 75 -12.58 -15.76 4.60
CA SER A 75 -13.86 -16.48 4.63
C SER A 75 -14.84 -16.04 3.53
N GLN A 76 -14.71 -14.82 3.02
CA GLN A 76 -15.50 -14.31 1.90
C GLN A 76 -14.93 -14.69 0.52
N GLY A 77 -13.79 -15.38 0.48
CA GLY A 77 -13.11 -15.74 -0.76
C GLY A 77 -12.28 -14.60 -1.39
N ASN A 78 -12.08 -13.48 -0.67
CA ASN A 78 -11.21 -12.40 -1.12
C ASN A 78 -9.77 -12.64 -0.63
N TYR A 79 -9.11 -13.60 -1.27
CA TYR A 79 -7.82 -14.10 -0.83
C TYR A 79 -6.68 -13.11 -1.08
N ILE A 80 -6.74 -12.33 -2.17
CA ILE A 80 -5.76 -11.27 -2.46
C ILE A 80 -5.73 -10.25 -1.33
N ASP A 81 -6.89 -9.71 -0.93
CA ASP A 81 -6.93 -8.69 0.11
C ASP A 81 -6.70 -9.28 1.51
N ALA A 82 -7.11 -10.53 1.75
CA ALA A 82 -6.76 -11.26 2.97
C ALA A 82 -5.24 -11.39 3.14
N TYR A 83 -4.53 -11.80 2.07
CA TYR A 83 -3.08 -11.87 2.07
C TYR A 83 -2.45 -10.49 2.29
N ASN A 84 -2.90 -9.47 1.54
CA ASN A 84 -2.36 -8.11 1.65
C ASN A 84 -2.55 -7.49 3.04
N SER A 85 -3.65 -7.83 3.73
CA SER A 85 -3.94 -7.35 5.08
C SER A 85 -2.98 -7.94 6.13
N LEU A 86 -2.47 -9.14 5.89
CA LEU A 86 -1.46 -9.79 6.75
C LEU A 86 -0.03 -9.49 6.30
N ALA A 87 0.16 -9.20 5.02
CA ALA A 87 1.46 -8.90 4.44
C ALA A 87 2.06 -7.63 5.08
N GLY A 88 3.25 -7.76 5.65
CA GLY A 88 3.96 -6.66 6.30
C GLY A 88 3.74 -6.57 7.82
N ILE A 89 2.86 -7.39 8.41
CA ILE A 89 2.80 -7.53 9.86
C ILE A 89 4.03 -8.33 10.34
N SER A 90 4.95 -7.67 11.03
CA SER A 90 6.26 -8.24 11.41
C SER A 90 6.19 -9.41 12.41
N SER A 91 5.06 -9.59 13.08
CA SER A 91 4.89 -10.63 14.11
C SER A 91 3.46 -11.15 14.07
N LEU A 92 3.29 -12.26 13.38
CA LEU A 92 2.04 -13.03 13.34
C LEU A 92 2.14 -14.21 14.32
N SER A 93 0.99 -14.64 14.83
CA SER A 93 0.91 -15.93 15.53
C SER A 93 1.12 -17.08 14.54
N GLU A 94 1.33 -18.31 15.04
CA GLU A 94 1.41 -19.50 14.18
C GLU A 94 0.13 -19.69 13.36
N GLU A 95 -1.04 -19.52 14.00
CA GLU A 95 -2.35 -19.59 13.35
C GLU A 95 -2.52 -18.51 12.27
N ASP A 96 -2.16 -17.26 12.57
CA ASP A 96 -2.29 -16.18 11.59
C ASP A 96 -1.27 -16.33 10.44
N THR A 97 -0.11 -16.92 10.71
CA THR A 97 0.89 -17.27 9.69
C THR A 97 0.36 -18.38 8.78
N GLU A 98 -0.31 -19.37 9.34
CA GLU A 98 -0.98 -20.43 8.57
C GLU A 98 -2.06 -19.83 7.65
N ILE A 99 -2.90 -18.94 8.17
CA ILE A 99 -3.92 -18.22 7.38
C ILE A 99 -3.27 -17.38 6.29
N MET A 100 -2.18 -16.66 6.59
CA MET A 100 -1.44 -15.89 5.60
C MET A 100 -0.89 -16.77 4.47
N ASN A 101 -0.35 -17.95 4.80
CA ASN A 101 0.19 -18.89 3.81
C ASN A 101 -0.89 -19.49 2.91
N LYS A 102 -2.04 -19.85 3.50
CA LYS A 102 -3.24 -20.30 2.76
C LYS A 102 -3.75 -19.19 1.84
N ALA A 103 -3.93 -17.99 2.39
CA ALA A 103 -4.38 -16.81 1.65
C ALA A 103 -3.42 -16.49 0.50
N ARG A 104 -2.10 -16.58 0.71
CA ARG A 104 -1.10 -16.36 -0.32
C ARG A 104 -1.26 -17.32 -1.49
N LEU A 105 -1.37 -18.62 -1.23
CA LEU A 105 -1.49 -19.61 -2.30
C LEU A 105 -2.77 -19.40 -3.13
N LEU A 106 -3.88 -19.11 -2.46
CA LEU A 106 -5.15 -18.80 -3.11
C LEU A 106 -5.10 -17.46 -3.87
N ALA A 107 -4.47 -16.44 -3.29
CA ALA A 107 -4.27 -15.13 -3.89
C ALA A 107 -3.44 -15.21 -5.17
N ASP A 108 -2.37 -16.01 -5.18
CA ASP A 108 -1.51 -16.20 -6.36
C ASP A 108 -2.29 -16.74 -7.56
N LEU A 109 -3.27 -17.61 -7.32
CA LEU A 109 -4.17 -18.14 -8.35
C LEU A 109 -5.29 -17.15 -8.69
N GLN A 110 -5.95 -16.57 -7.68
CA GLN A 110 -7.02 -15.57 -7.86
C GLN A 110 -6.52 -14.34 -8.63
N ASN A 111 -5.26 -13.95 -8.44
CA ASN A 111 -4.65 -12.83 -9.15
C ASN A 111 -4.59 -13.08 -10.66
N LYS A 112 -4.47 -14.34 -11.11
CA LYS A 112 -4.51 -14.67 -12.55
C LYS A 112 -5.88 -14.40 -13.16
N LYS A 113 -6.96 -14.66 -12.43
CA LYS A 113 -8.31 -14.25 -12.83
C LYS A 113 -8.45 -12.73 -12.87
N LYS A 114 -7.93 -12.01 -11.88
CA LYS A 114 -7.94 -10.54 -11.82
C LYS A 114 -7.12 -9.89 -12.96
N GLU A 115 -5.96 -10.46 -13.28
CA GLU A 115 -5.14 -10.05 -14.42
C GLU A 115 -5.90 -10.23 -15.73
N TYR A 116 -6.53 -11.40 -15.94
CA TYR A 116 -7.41 -11.64 -17.07
C TYR A 116 -8.51 -10.58 -17.19
N ASP A 117 -9.24 -10.29 -16.10
CA ASP A 117 -10.32 -9.28 -16.12
C ASP A 117 -9.79 -7.90 -16.53
N THR A 118 -8.60 -7.55 -16.02
CA THR A 118 -7.93 -6.28 -16.32
C THR A 118 -7.51 -6.20 -17.79
N PHE A 119 -6.98 -7.28 -18.36
CA PHE A 119 -6.56 -7.32 -19.76
C PHE A 119 -7.75 -7.37 -20.72
N MET A 120 -8.80 -8.12 -20.39
CA MET A 120 -10.05 -8.13 -21.15
C MET A 120 -10.69 -6.74 -21.22
N ALA A 121 -10.72 -6.01 -20.10
CA ALA A 121 -11.22 -4.64 -20.07
C ALA A 121 -10.45 -3.71 -21.03
N LYS A 122 -9.18 -4.00 -21.28
CA LYS A 122 -8.29 -3.27 -22.21
C LYS A 122 -8.30 -3.84 -23.63
N LYS A 123 -9.09 -4.90 -23.90
CA LYS A 123 -9.07 -5.68 -25.15
C LYS A 123 -7.69 -6.25 -25.49
N ASP A 124 -6.86 -6.47 -24.47
CA ASP A 124 -5.56 -7.10 -24.61
C ASP A 124 -5.73 -8.62 -24.51
N TYR A 125 -6.25 -9.22 -25.57
CA TYR A 125 -6.61 -10.65 -25.58
C TYR A 125 -5.41 -11.58 -25.43
N MET A 126 -4.23 -11.12 -25.86
CA MET A 126 -2.96 -11.84 -25.70
C MET A 126 -2.66 -12.08 -24.22
N ASN A 127 -2.60 -10.99 -23.45
CA ASN A 127 -2.27 -11.09 -22.03
C ASN A 127 -3.45 -11.63 -21.20
N ALA A 128 -4.69 -11.43 -21.65
CA ALA A 128 -5.86 -12.03 -21.02
C ALA A 128 -5.82 -13.57 -21.12
N PHE A 129 -5.56 -14.12 -22.31
CA PHE A 129 -5.49 -15.55 -22.51
C PHE A 129 -4.26 -16.16 -21.82
N ASP A 130 -3.10 -15.51 -21.91
CA ASP A 130 -1.88 -15.88 -21.17
C ASP A 130 -2.13 -16.00 -19.66
N ALA A 131 -2.77 -14.99 -19.06
CA ALA A 131 -3.05 -14.99 -17.62
C ALA A 131 -3.86 -16.23 -17.19
N LEU A 132 -4.88 -16.62 -17.97
CA LEU A 132 -5.68 -17.81 -17.67
C LEU A 132 -4.89 -19.11 -17.87
N VAL A 133 -4.10 -19.22 -18.95
CA VAL A 133 -3.24 -20.39 -19.22
C VAL A 133 -2.23 -20.58 -18.08
N VAL A 134 -1.58 -19.49 -17.66
CA VAL A 134 -0.66 -19.50 -16.51
C VAL A 134 -1.41 -19.83 -15.22
N GLY A 135 -2.67 -19.40 -15.07
CA GLY A 135 -3.54 -19.78 -13.95
C GLY A 135 -3.71 -21.29 -13.83
N VAL A 136 -4.07 -21.97 -14.92
CA VAL A 136 -4.19 -23.45 -14.94
C VAL A 136 -2.85 -24.12 -14.65
N GLY A 137 -1.75 -23.63 -15.25
CA GLY A 137 -0.40 -24.13 -14.99
C GLY A 137 -0.02 -24.06 -13.51
N ARG A 138 -0.20 -22.90 -12.89
CA ARG A 138 0.08 -22.67 -11.47
C ARG A 138 -0.80 -23.52 -10.55
N TYR A 139 -2.07 -23.69 -10.89
CA TYR A 139 -2.95 -24.57 -10.16
C TYR A 139 -2.37 -26.00 -10.14
N ASN A 140 -2.00 -26.54 -11.31
CA ASN A 140 -1.45 -27.89 -11.40
C ASN A 140 -0.12 -28.03 -10.62
N GLU A 141 0.78 -27.06 -10.75
CA GLU A 141 2.08 -27.07 -10.05
C GLU A 141 1.95 -27.02 -8.52
N ASN A 142 0.94 -26.31 -8.00
CA ASN A 142 0.80 -26.08 -6.55
C ASN A 142 -0.34 -26.88 -5.91
N TYR A 143 -0.98 -27.80 -6.65
CA TYR A 143 -2.11 -28.57 -6.14
C TYR A 143 -1.76 -29.41 -4.91
N GLU A 144 -0.57 -30.04 -4.89
CA GLU A 144 -0.10 -30.78 -3.72
C GLU A 144 0.08 -29.88 -2.50
N LYS A 145 0.55 -28.65 -2.70
CA LYS A 145 0.66 -27.66 -1.62
C LYS A 145 -0.71 -27.22 -1.11
N ALA A 146 -1.71 -27.11 -1.99
CA ALA A 146 -3.08 -26.85 -1.58
C ALA A 146 -3.67 -28.00 -0.73
N LYS A 147 -3.31 -29.25 -1.03
CA LYS A 147 -3.65 -30.42 -0.18
C LYS A 147 -2.97 -30.35 1.18
N GLU A 148 -1.67 -30.06 1.23
CA GLU A 148 -0.91 -29.91 2.47
C GLU A 148 -1.53 -28.85 3.39
N TYR A 149 -2.04 -27.78 2.81
CA TYR A 149 -2.74 -26.72 3.52
C TYR A 149 -4.22 -27.02 3.82
N GLY A 150 -4.79 -28.09 3.26
CA GLY A 150 -6.20 -28.45 3.44
C GLY A 150 -7.18 -27.46 2.82
N ILE A 151 -6.81 -26.81 1.72
CA ILE A 151 -7.59 -25.75 1.04
C ILE A 151 -7.97 -26.13 -0.40
N THR A 152 -8.05 -27.42 -0.71
CA THR A 152 -8.31 -27.88 -2.08
C THR A 152 -9.66 -27.41 -2.60
N ALA A 153 -10.70 -27.38 -1.76
CA ALA A 153 -12.03 -26.94 -2.19
C ALA A 153 -12.03 -25.47 -2.64
N GLU A 154 -11.36 -24.61 -1.87
CA GLU A 154 -11.18 -23.20 -2.21
C GLU A 154 -10.32 -23.04 -3.47
N TYR A 155 -9.25 -23.83 -3.60
CA TYR A 155 -8.33 -23.77 -4.72
C TYR A 155 -8.99 -24.23 -6.03
N ASP A 156 -9.78 -25.31 -5.98
CA ASP A 156 -10.63 -25.81 -7.06
C ASP A 156 -11.70 -24.79 -7.44
N GLY A 157 -12.27 -24.10 -6.46
CA GLY A 157 -13.23 -23.02 -6.69
C GLY A 157 -12.64 -21.88 -7.50
N VAL A 158 -11.42 -21.42 -7.15
CA VAL A 158 -10.72 -20.37 -7.92
C VAL A 158 -10.34 -20.88 -9.31
N GLU A 159 -9.85 -22.11 -9.44
CA GLU A 159 -9.50 -22.69 -10.74
C GLU A 159 -10.72 -22.84 -11.64
N SER A 160 -11.87 -23.23 -11.09
CA SER A 160 -13.12 -23.35 -11.84
C SER A 160 -13.54 -22.01 -12.46
N MET A 161 -13.29 -20.89 -11.77
CA MET A 161 -13.52 -19.56 -12.34
C MET A 161 -12.60 -19.26 -13.53
N ILE A 162 -11.33 -19.70 -13.47
CA ILE A 162 -10.35 -19.55 -14.55
C ILE A 162 -10.74 -20.44 -15.73
N ALA A 163 -11.04 -21.72 -15.49
CA ALA A 163 -11.47 -22.68 -16.50
C ALA A 163 -12.77 -22.27 -17.20
N GLY A 164 -13.71 -21.69 -16.44
CA GLY A 164 -14.92 -21.10 -17.00
C GLY A 164 -14.61 -20.02 -18.05
N GLN A 165 -13.72 -19.07 -17.73
CA GLN A 165 -13.34 -18.03 -18.69
C GLN A 165 -12.55 -18.57 -19.89
N LEU A 166 -11.68 -19.57 -19.68
CA LEU A 166 -10.97 -20.25 -20.78
C LEU A 166 -11.95 -20.85 -21.79
N LYS A 167 -12.97 -21.53 -21.29
CA LYS A 167 -13.99 -22.15 -22.12
C LYS A 167 -14.87 -21.11 -22.79
N ASP A 168 -15.40 -20.17 -22.03
CA ASP A 168 -16.44 -19.24 -22.50
C ASP A 168 -15.88 -18.19 -23.47
N GLN A 169 -14.66 -17.70 -23.24
CA GLN A 169 -14.07 -16.65 -24.08
C GLN A 169 -13.13 -17.20 -25.16
N PHE A 170 -12.39 -18.26 -24.86
CA PHE A 170 -11.32 -18.74 -25.75
C PHE A 170 -11.58 -20.14 -26.30
N GLY A 171 -12.74 -20.74 -26.02
CA GLY A 171 -13.08 -22.10 -26.47
C GLY A 171 -11.99 -23.11 -26.11
N THR A 172 -11.32 -22.91 -24.97
CA THR A 172 -10.14 -23.69 -24.56
C THR A 172 -10.47 -24.47 -23.30
N THR A 173 -10.19 -25.76 -23.33
CA THR A 173 -10.33 -26.66 -22.18
C THR A 173 -9.17 -26.51 -21.21
N LYS A 174 -9.35 -27.00 -19.97
CA LYS A 174 -8.28 -27.02 -18.96
C LYS A 174 -7.09 -27.84 -19.45
N GLU A 175 -7.34 -28.96 -20.11
CA GLU A 175 -6.32 -29.86 -20.63
C GLU A 175 -5.51 -29.22 -21.76
N GLU A 176 -6.16 -28.46 -22.65
CA GLU A 176 -5.48 -27.69 -23.69
C GLU A 176 -4.64 -26.55 -23.09
N ALA A 177 -5.18 -25.82 -22.10
CA ALA A 177 -4.44 -24.77 -21.40
C ALA A 177 -3.21 -25.33 -20.67
N ALA A 178 -3.33 -26.49 -20.01
CA ALA A 178 -2.20 -27.17 -19.38
C ALA A 178 -1.11 -27.53 -20.41
N LYS A 179 -1.48 -28.08 -21.57
CA LYS A 179 -0.54 -28.36 -22.66
C LYS A 179 0.14 -27.11 -23.21
N LEU A 180 -0.58 -26.00 -23.31
CA LEU A 180 0.01 -24.71 -23.71
C LEU A 180 1.06 -24.24 -22.70
N TYR A 181 0.75 -24.34 -21.40
CA TYR A 181 1.66 -23.96 -20.32
C TYR A 181 2.96 -24.80 -20.31
N GLU A 182 2.90 -26.07 -20.71
CA GLU A 182 4.06 -26.96 -20.81
C GLU A 182 5.01 -26.65 -22.00
N ILE A 183 4.62 -25.78 -22.94
CA ILE A 183 5.45 -25.44 -24.10
C ILE A 183 6.73 -24.76 -23.65
N LYS A 184 7.86 -25.44 -23.86
CA LYS A 184 9.18 -24.90 -23.57
C LYS A 184 9.62 -23.89 -24.64
N GLY A 185 10.08 -22.74 -24.17
CA GLY A 185 10.65 -21.67 -24.99
C GLY A 185 9.64 -20.57 -25.27
N ARG A 186 9.98 -19.35 -24.83
CA ARG A 186 9.11 -18.16 -24.88
C ARG A 186 8.52 -17.94 -26.28
N THR A 187 9.33 -17.99 -27.33
CA THR A 187 8.87 -17.76 -28.70
C THR A 187 7.82 -18.78 -29.14
N LYS A 188 8.03 -20.07 -28.86
CA LYS A 188 7.07 -21.13 -29.23
C LYS A 188 5.76 -20.98 -28.47
N TYR A 189 5.85 -20.67 -27.18
CA TYR A 189 4.70 -20.40 -26.34
C TYR A 189 3.89 -19.19 -26.87
N THR A 190 4.56 -18.05 -27.09
CA THR A 190 3.91 -16.84 -27.62
C THR A 190 3.27 -17.08 -28.99
N VAL A 191 3.91 -17.83 -29.88
CA VAL A 191 3.31 -18.20 -31.17
C VAL A 191 2.05 -19.05 -30.98
N ALA A 192 2.08 -20.06 -30.11
CA ALA A 192 0.91 -20.91 -29.86
C ALA A 192 -0.29 -20.11 -29.29
N ILE A 193 -0.04 -19.19 -28.35
CA ILE A 193 -1.06 -18.28 -27.83
C ILE A 193 -1.62 -17.38 -28.95
N SER A 194 -0.75 -16.79 -29.76
CA SER A 194 -1.14 -15.92 -30.88
C SER A 194 -1.98 -16.67 -31.92
N ASP A 195 -1.59 -17.88 -32.29
CA ASP A 195 -2.30 -18.68 -33.29
C ASP A 195 -3.71 -19.08 -32.81
N LYS A 196 -3.86 -19.41 -31.52
CA LYS A 196 -5.19 -19.67 -30.93
C LYS A 196 -6.07 -18.42 -31.00
N LEU A 197 -5.53 -17.25 -30.69
CA LEU A 197 -6.28 -15.99 -30.74
C LEU A 197 -6.66 -15.57 -32.16
N LYS A 198 -5.77 -15.77 -33.14
CA LYS A 198 -6.07 -15.55 -34.57
C LYS A 198 -7.22 -16.43 -35.04
N ALA A 199 -7.23 -17.71 -34.66
CA ALA A 199 -8.31 -18.63 -35.01
C ALA A 199 -9.68 -18.18 -34.46
N LEU A 200 -9.69 -17.38 -33.39
CA LEU A 200 -10.89 -16.81 -32.78
C LEU A 200 -11.25 -15.41 -33.32
N GLY A 201 -10.45 -14.86 -34.24
CA GLY A 201 -10.61 -13.47 -34.71
C GLY A 201 -10.28 -12.43 -33.63
N MET A 202 -9.57 -12.83 -32.57
CA MET A 202 -9.20 -12.00 -31.42
C MET A 202 -7.76 -11.48 -31.58
N GLU A 203 -7.44 -10.93 -32.74
CA GLU A 203 -6.12 -10.34 -32.97
C GLU A 203 -5.97 -9.10 -32.08
N GLY A 204 -5.01 -9.16 -31.16
CA GLY A 204 -4.53 -7.96 -30.48
C GLY A 204 -3.87 -7.04 -31.50
N ASN A 205 -4.13 -5.73 -31.40
CA ASN A 205 -3.24 -4.69 -31.93
C ASN A 205 -1.87 -4.88 -31.26
N GLY A 206 -1.07 -5.83 -31.76
CA GLY A 206 0.34 -5.95 -31.41
C GLY A 206 1.00 -4.68 -31.91
N SER A 207 1.32 -3.77 -31.00
CA SER A 207 2.16 -2.61 -31.27
C SER A 207 3.38 -3.06 -32.07
N ASN A 208 3.46 -2.58 -33.30
CA ASN A 208 4.73 -2.21 -33.89
C ASN A 208 5.40 -1.23 -32.91
N ASN A 209 6.39 -1.70 -32.16
CA ASN A 209 7.49 -0.92 -31.60
C ASN A 209 8.61 -1.85 -31.14
#